data_AF-A0A6J4JFM4-F1
#
_entry.id   AF-A0A6J4JFM4-F1
#
_cell.length_a   1.000
_cell.length_b   1.000
_cell.length_c   1.000
_cell.angle_alpha   90.00
_cell.angle_beta   90.00
_cell.angle_gamma   90.00
#
_symmetry.space_group_name_H-M   'P 1'
#
loop_
_entity.id
_entity.type
_entity.pdbx_description
1 polymer ?
#
loop_
_entity_poly.entity_id
_entity_poly.type
_entity_poly.pdbx_seq_one_letter_code
_entity_poly.pdbx_strand_id
1 'polypeptide(L)'
;MAKDRTLFVCQTCGTAHPKWQGKCEACGGWNTLQEEAPAPRPSGPISKAGGGRRVEFVGLEGTAAPPPRVPTGIAELDRVLGGGIVPASAVLVGGDPGIGKSTILLQAAARIAAAGRRVLYVSGEEAVEQVRLRARRLGLEGAPLALAAATALRDIAASLEREPDAALVVIDSIQTMWLDALDSAPGTVAQVRACAAELIRLAKTRGFALVLVGHVTKEGTLAGPRVLEHMVDATLYFEGDRGHQFRILRAVKNRYGATDEIGVFEMTDRGLVEVANPSALFLAERRGNVSGSAVFAGIEGTRPVLVEVQALLAPSAGGSPRRSVVGWDAGRLSMLLAVLESRCGLSLGANDVYLNIAGGLRIAEPAADLAVAAALASAATDRPTDAETVYFGEVGLSGEVRQVAHAEARLREAQKLGFAAAVLPRRLARGGRPPAALDGLRLTETGHLADLVAPFAEKTVRREGARAAKSA
;
A
#
# COMPACT_ATOMS: atom_id res chain seq x y z
N MET A 1 -40.48 -28.10 -10.56
CA MET A 1 -39.51 -27.71 -9.51
C MET A 1 -38.18 -27.45 -10.19
N ALA A 2 -37.75 -26.19 -10.27
CA ALA A 2 -36.44 -25.87 -10.83
C ALA A 2 -35.38 -26.33 -9.83
N LYS A 3 -34.49 -27.23 -10.26
CA LYS A 3 -33.40 -27.75 -9.44
C LYS A 3 -32.51 -26.57 -9.06
N ASP A 4 -32.41 -26.23 -7.77
CA ASP A 4 -31.54 -25.16 -7.30
C ASP A 4 -30.11 -25.47 -7.76
N ARG A 5 -29.59 -24.59 -8.61
CA ARG A 5 -28.28 -24.80 -9.23
C ARG A 5 -27.25 -24.36 -8.21
N THR A 6 -26.64 -25.34 -7.57
CA THR A 6 -25.48 -25.20 -6.68
C THR A 6 -24.45 -24.22 -7.27
N LEU A 7 -24.01 -23.24 -6.46
CA LEU A 7 -22.95 -22.31 -6.82
C LEU A 7 -21.68 -22.64 -6.04
N PHE A 8 -20.53 -22.47 -6.68
CA PHE A 8 -19.23 -22.69 -6.07
C PHE A 8 -18.54 -21.35 -5.87
N VAL A 9 -18.40 -20.91 -4.63
CA VAL A 9 -17.83 -19.60 -4.30
C VAL A 9 -16.39 -19.77 -3.83
N CYS A 10 -15.49 -18.99 -4.41
CA CYS A 10 -14.09 -18.94 -4.02
C CYS A 10 -13.97 -18.31 -2.62
N GLN A 11 -13.49 -19.07 -1.64
CA GLN A 11 -13.32 -18.59 -0.26
C GLN A 11 -12.20 -17.54 -0.11
N THR A 12 -11.36 -17.36 -1.13
CA THR A 12 -10.28 -16.35 -1.13
C THR A 12 -10.71 -15.00 -1.70
N CYS A 13 -11.40 -14.98 -2.85
CA CYS A 13 -11.78 -13.73 -3.54
C CYS A 13 -13.30 -13.51 -3.60
N GLY A 14 -14.10 -14.50 -3.21
CA GLY A 14 -15.55 -14.45 -3.22
C GLY A 14 -16.19 -14.44 -4.61
N THR A 15 -15.43 -14.82 -5.66
CA THR A 15 -15.95 -15.02 -7.02
C THR A 15 -16.77 -16.30 -7.08
N ALA A 16 -17.95 -16.23 -7.69
CA ALA A 16 -18.85 -17.37 -7.82
C ALA A 16 -18.70 -18.06 -9.19
N HIS A 17 -18.69 -19.39 -9.19
CA HIS A 17 -18.56 -20.26 -10.35
C HIS A 17 -19.76 -21.20 -10.46
N PRO A 18 -20.27 -21.46 -11.67
CA PRO A 18 -21.44 -22.31 -11.89
C PRO A 18 -21.18 -23.81 -11.76
N LYS A 19 -19.91 -24.22 -11.73
CA LYS A 19 -19.44 -25.61 -11.61
C LYS A 19 -18.16 -25.62 -10.77
N TRP A 20 -17.93 -26.72 -10.06
CA TRP A 20 -16.67 -26.90 -9.37
C TRP A 20 -15.53 -27.00 -10.40
N GLN A 21 -14.44 -26.31 -10.10
CA GLN A 21 -13.21 -26.37 -10.86
C GLN A 21 -12.06 -26.26 -9.85
N GLY A 22 -11.04 -27.09 -9.98
CA GLY A 22 -9.94 -27.15 -9.02
C GLY A 22 -9.19 -25.82 -8.85
N LYS A 23 -9.31 -24.87 -9.79
CA LYS A 23 -8.67 -23.55 -9.75
C LYS A 23 -9.70 -22.42 -9.99
N CYS A 24 -9.67 -21.40 -9.14
CA CYS A 24 -10.44 -20.18 -9.34
C CYS A 24 -9.83 -19.34 -10.47
N GLU A 25 -10.62 -19.02 -11.50
CA GLU A 25 -10.15 -18.22 -12.64
C GLU A 25 -9.86 -16.75 -12.30
N ALA A 26 -10.47 -16.22 -11.23
CA ALA A 26 -10.29 -14.81 -10.85
C ALA A 26 -9.00 -14.57 -10.04
N CYS A 27 -8.73 -15.40 -9.02
CA CYS A 27 -7.55 -15.21 -8.16
C CYS A 27 -6.42 -16.20 -8.44
N GLY A 28 -6.65 -17.23 -9.28
CA GLY A 28 -5.68 -18.26 -9.59
C GLY A 28 -5.44 -19.29 -8.48
N GLY A 29 -6.13 -19.19 -7.34
CA GLY A 29 -6.01 -20.12 -6.22
C GLY A 29 -6.57 -21.51 -6.54
N TRP A 30 -5.90 -22.55 -6.06
CA TRP A 30 -6.33 -23.94 -6.18
C TRP A 30 -7.11 -24.40 -4.94
N ASN A 31 -8.12 -25.26 -5.13
CA ASN A 31 -8.98 -25.82 -4.07
C ASN A 31 -9.65 -24.77 -3.17
N THR A 32 -9.88 -23.56 -3.69
CA THR A 32 -10.51 -22.47 -2.96
C THR A 32 -12.02 -22.40 -3.15
N LEU A 33 -12.60 -23.20 -4.06
CA LEU A 33 -14.03 -23.18 -4.36
C LEU A 33 -14.80 -24.09 -3.41
N GLN A 34 -15.75 -23.53 -2.67
CA GLN A 34 -16.64 -24.26 -1.79
C GLN A 34 -18.08 -24.16 -2.29
N GLU A 35 -18.84 -25.23 -2.08
CA GLU A 35 -20.26 -25.29 -2.39
C GLU A 35 -21.03 -24.35 -1.45
N GLU A 36 -21.76 -23.39 -2.02
CA GLU A 36 -22.68 -22.52 -1.28
C GLU A 36 -24.10 -22.69 -1.84
N ALA A 37 -25.08 -22.77 -0.93
CA ALA A 37 -26.48 -22.77 -1.31
C ALA A 37 -26.79 -21.45 -2.06
N PRO A 38 -27.50 -21.51 -3.21
CA PRO A 38 -27.86 -20.30 -3.91
C PRO A 38 -28.68 -19.40 -2.99
N ALA A 39 -28.32 -18.11 -2.92
CA ALA A 39 -29.14 -17.12 -2.25
C ALA A 39 -30.58 -17.19 -2.83
N PRO A 40 -31.63 -17.11 -2.00
CA PRO A 40 -33.00 -17.19 -2.47
C PRO A 40 -33.22 -16.15 -3.57
N ARG A 41 -33.50 -16.61 -4.79
CA ARG A 41 -33.80 -15.70 -5.90
C ARG A 41 -35.08 -14.95 -5.54
N PRO A 42 -35.11 -13.61 -5.65
CA PRO A 42 -36.38 -12.89 -5.56
C PRO A 42 -37.31 -13.46 -6.63
N SER A 43 -38.45 -13.99 -6.19
CA SER A 43 -39.43 -14.63 -7.05
C SER A 43 -40.19 -13.57 -7.85
N GLY A 44 -39.76 -13.34 -9.09
CA GLY A 44 -40.48 -12.53 -10.07
C GLY A 44 -39.89 -11.14 -10.35
N PRO A 45 -40.42 -10.43 -11.38
CA PRO A 45 -40.12 -9.02 -11.58
C PRO A 45 -40.44 -8.25 -10.29
N ILE A 46 -39.64 -7.22 -9.97
CA ILE A 46 -39.81 -6.36 -8.78
C ILE A 46 -41.29 -6.06 -8.63
N SER A 47 -41.94 -6.73 -7.69
CA SER A 47 -43.39 -6.83 -7.67
C SER A 47 -43.97 -5.45 -7.34
N LYS A 48 -45.06 -5.08 -8.00
CA LYS A 48 -45.90 -3.92 -7.61
C LYS A 48 -46.60 -4.14 -6.25
N ALA A 49 -46.16 -5.12 -5.46
CA ALA A 49 -46.63 -5.32 -4.09
C ALA A 49 -45.94 -4.26 -3.21
N GLY A 50 -46.75 -3.32 -2.74
CA GLY A 50 -46.33 -2.08 -2.09
C GLY A 50 -45.32 -2.26 -0.97
N GLY A 51 -44.38 -1.32 -0.90
CA GLY A 51 -43.33 -1.28 0.12
C GLY A 51 -42.13 -0.44 -0.28
N GLY A 52 -41.94 -0.19 -1.57
CA GLY A 52 -40.91 0.74 -2.06
C GLY A 52 -41.27 2.18 -1.73
N ARG A 53 -40.41 2.87 -0.97
CA ARG A 53 -40.48 4.33 -0.87
C ARG A 53 -40.02 4.93 -2.20
N ARG A 54 -40.69 5.99 -2.65
CA ARG A 54 -40.24 6.77 -3.82
C ARG A 54 -38.84 7.29 -3.51
N VAL A 55 -37.86 6.89 -4.33
CA VAL A 55 -36.52 7.46 -4.28
C VAL A 55 -36.57 8.82 -4.97
N GLU A 56 -36.15 9.85 -4.26
CA GLU A 56 -35.98 11.17 -4.84
C GLU A 56 -34.67 11.20 -5.62
N PHE A 57 -34.77 11.54 -6.92
CA PHE A 57 -33.60 11.74 -7.76
C PHE A 57 -33.29 13.23 -7.76
N VAL A 58 -32.07 13.59 -7.33
CA VAL A 58 -31.58 14.97 -7.33
C VAL A 58 -30.51 15.14 -8.41
N GLY A 59 -30.39 16.36 -8.94
CA GLY A 59 -29.33 16.70 -9.90
C GLY A 59 -27.94 16.71 -9.25
N LEU A 60 -26.89 16.71 -10.07
CA LEU A 60 -25.50 16.82 -9.60
C LEU A 60 -25.15 18.24 -9.12
N GLU A 61 -25.97 19.24 -9.45
CA GLU A 61 -25.81 20.62 -8.99
C GLU A 61 -26.12 20.70 -7.50
N GLY A 62 -25.09 20.95 -6.69
CA GLY A 62 -25.22 21.13 -5.25
C GLY A 62 -23.92 21.61 -4.61
N THR A 63 -24.04 22.41 -3.57
CA THR A 63 -22.92 22.92 -2.75
C THR A 63 -22.81 22.11 -1.46
N ALA A 64 -22.53 20.81 -1.58
CA ALA A 64 -22.27 19.98 -0.41
C ALA A 64 -20.89 20.31 0.15
N ALA A 65 -20.81 20.72 1.42
CA ALA A 65 -19.54 20.86 2.12
C ALA A 65 -18.88 19.47 2.27
N PRO A 66 -17.53 19.39 2.26
CA PRO A 66 -16.84 18.14 2.58
C PRO A 66 -17.30 17.59 3.93
N PRO A 67 -17.41 16.25 4.08
CA PRO A 67 -17.88 15.68 5.33
C PRO A 67 -16.93 16.04 6.49
N PRO A 68 -17.45 16.27 7.70
CA PRO A 68 -16.61 16.53 8.86
C PRO A 68 -15.71 15.32 9.14
N ARG A 69 -14.52 15.57 9.69
CA ARG A 69 -13.56 14.51 10.04
C ARG A 69 -13.26 14.52 11.52
N VAL A 70 -13.12 13.32 12.08
CA VAL A 70 -12.62 13.10 13.44
C VAL A 70 -11.14 12.74 13.34
N PRO A 71 -10.22 13.62 13.77
CA PRO A 71 -8.81 13.29 13.83
C PRO A 71 -8.58 12.09 14.75
N THR A 72 -7.77 11.15 14.31
CA THR A 72 -7.36 10.00 15.14
C THR A 72 -6.32 10.40 16.18
N GLY A 73 -5.68 11.55 15.99
CA GLY A 73 -4.55 11.99 16.79
C GLY A 73 -3.24 11.29 16.40
N ILE A 74 -3.24 10.52 15.30
CA ILE A 74 -2.08 9.87 14.68
C ILE A 74 -1.97 10.47 13.27
N ALA A 75 -1.02 11.37 13.06
CA ALA A 75 -0.87 12.15 11.83
C ALA A 75 -0.73 11.30 10.55
N GLU A 76 0.05 10.21 10.58
CA GLU A 76 0.24 9.30 9.45
C GLU A 76 -1.02 8.48 9.15
N LEU A 77 -1.79 8.11 10.18
CA LEU A 77 -3.09 7.45 9.99
C LEU A 77 -4.13 8.44 9.43
N ASP A 78 -4.17 9.66 9.96
CA ASP A 78 -5.03 10.73 9.47
C ASP A 78 -4.72 11.04 8.01
N ARG A 79 -3.44 11.12 7.62
CA ARG A 79 -3.01 11.27 6.22
C ARG A 79 -3.59 10.19 5.31
N VAL A 80 -3.40 8.93 5.68
CA VAL A 80 -3.89 7.77 4.91
C VAL A 80 -5.43 7.78 4.78
N LEU A 81 -6.13 8.25 5.81
CA LEU A 81 -7.59 8.42 5.80
C LEU A 81 -8.07 9.67 5.04
N GLY A 82 -7.16 10.53 4.58
CA GLY A 82 -7.50 11.79 3.90
C GLY A 82 -7.85 12.95 4.85
N GLY A 83 -7.30 12.93 6.06
CA GLY A 83 -7.47 13.95 7.11
C GLY A 83 -8.19 13.47 8.38
N GLY A 84 -8.41 12.16 8.53
CA GLY A 84 -9.10 11.55 9.68
C GLY A 84 -10.37 10.80 9.30
N ILE A 85 -11.04 10.24 10.32
CA ILE A 85 -12.19 9.35 10.17
C ILE A 85 -13.45 10.15 9.80
N VAL A 86 -14.17 9.67 8.80
CA VAL A 86 -15.45 10.27 8.37
C VAL A 86 -16.61 9.60 9.10
N PRO A 87 -17.56 10.34 9.72
CA PRO A 87 -18.78 9.77 10.29
C PRO A 87 -19.62 9.02 9.26
N ALA A 88 -20.45 8.07 9.71
CA ALA A 88 -21.31 7.25 8.84
C ALA A 88 -20.56 6.53 7.70
N SER A 89 -19.29 6.19 7.92
CA SER A 89 -18.44 5.51 6.94
C SER A 89 -17.93 4.17 7.43
N ALA A 90 -17.49 3.32 6.50
CA ALA A 90 -16.84 2.06 6.83
C ALA A 90 -15.42 1.99 6.27
N VAL A 91 -14.46 1.67 7.14
CA VAL A 91 -13.04 1.49 6.81
C VAL A 91 -12.64 0.04 7.08
N LEU A 92 -12.01 -0.62 6.11
CA LEU A 92 -11.39 -1.92 6.29
C LEU A 92 -9.88 -1.75 6.52
N VAL A 93 -9.35 -2.35 7.58
CA VAL A 93 -7.91 -2.45 7.81
C VAL A 93 -7.46 -3.90 7.62
N GLY A 94 -6.82 -4.14 6.48
CA GLY A 94 -6.25 -5.41 6.08
C GLY A 94 -4.77 -5.54 6.44
N GLY A 95 -4.26 -6.76 6.58
CA GLY A 95 -2.83 -7.02 6.71
C GLY A 95 -2.52 -8.37 7.35
N ASP A 96 -1.25 -8.79 7.26
CA ASP A 96 -0.78 -10.07 7.80
C ASP A 96 -1.01 -10.14 9.34
N PRO A 97 -1.25 -11.33 9.92
CA PRO A 97 -1.30 -11.50 11.37
C PRO A 97 -0.01 -11.01 12.04
N GLY A 98 -0.14 -10.30 13.16
CA GLY A 98 1.00 -9.77 13.93
C GLY A 98 1.67 -8.52 13.36
N ILE A 99 1.21 -7.98 12.24
CA ILE A 99 1.79 -6.76 11.64
C ILE A 99 1.55 -5.49 12.48
N GLY A 100 0.55 -5.50 13.36
CA GLY A 100 0.23 -4.41 14.28
C GLY A 100 -1.13 -3.73 14.06
N LYS A 101 -2.09 -4.36 13.35
CA LYS A 101 -3.44 -3.81 13.09
C LYS A 101 -4.19 -3.44 14.38
N SER A 102 -4.34 -4.39 15.30
CA SER A 102 -5.00 -4.16 16.59
C SER A 102 -4.26 -3.11 17.42
N THR A 103 -2.92 -3.06 17.32
CA THR A 103 -2.09 -2.06 18.01
C THR A 103 -2.40 -0.64 17.54
N ILE A 104 -2.36 -0.37 16.23
CA ILE A 104 -2.63 0.97 15.69
C ILE A 104 -4.07 1.41 15.95
N LEU A 105 -5.02 0.47 15.84
CA LEU A 105 -6.43 0.77 16.07
C LEU A 105 -6.76 1.02 17.53
N LEU A 106 -6.14 0.28 18.46
CA LEU A 106 -6.29 0.53 19.88
C LEU A 106 -5.69 1.89 20.27
N GLN A 107 -4.52 2.25 19.73
CA GLN A 107 -3.92 3.58 19.92
C GLN A 107 -4.83 4.70 19.39
N ALA A 108 -5.37 4.56 18.17
CA ALA A 108 -6.28 5.54 17.58
C ALA A 108 -7.59 5.66 18.38
N ALA A 109 -8.22 4.52 18.72
CA ALA A 109 -9.46 4.47 19.49
C ALA A 109 -9.29 5.13 20.86
N ALA A 110 -8.19 4.85 21.57
CA ALA A 110 -7.89 5.46 22.85
C ALA A 110 -7.68 6.98 22.75
N ARG A 111 -6.96 7.47 21.73
CA ARG A 111 -6.75 8.92 21.51
C ARG A 111 -8.05 9.65 21.18
N ILE A 112 -8.90 9.05 20.35
CA ILE A 112 -10.23 9.61 20.01
C ILE A 112 -11.12 9.64 21.26
N ALA A 113 -11.10 8.58 22.08
CA ALA A 113 -11.84 8.53 23.34
C ALA A 113 -11.36 9.61 24.32
N ALA A 114 -10.04 9.77 24.46
CA ALA A 114 -9.44 10.81 25.31
C ALA A 114 -9.76 12.24 24.84
N ALA A 115 -10.03 12.44 23.55
CA ALA A 115 -10.53 13.69 22.99
C ALA A 115 -12.03 13.93 23.25
N GLY A 116 -12.67 13.12 24.09
CA GLY A 116 -14.06 13.28 24.54
C GLY A 116 -15.11 12.70 23.58
N ARG A 117 -14.72 11.77 22.69
CA ARG A 117 -15.66 11.07 21.80
C ARG A 117 -16.02 9.70 22.36
N ARG A 118 -17.27 9.26 22.15
CA ARG A 118 -17.70 7.91 22.51
C ARG A 118 -17.11 6.90 21.52
N VAL A 119 -16.25 6.02 22.00
CA VAL A 119 -15.62 4.96 21.19
C VAL A 119 -15.93 3.60 21.78
N LEU A 120 -16.30 2.66 20.90
CA LEU A 120 -16.63 1.28 21.23
C LEU A 120 -15.65 0.35 20.51
N TYR A 121 -14.93 -0.49 21.27
CA TYR A 121 -14.02 -1.50 20.73
C TYR A 121 -14.57 -2.88 21.03
N VAL A 122 -14.90 -3.65 20.00
CA VAL A 122 -15.37 -5.03 20.12
C VAL A 122 -14.31 -5.96 19.59
N SER A 123 -13.72 -6.76 20.47
CA SER A 123 -12.82 -7.83 20.07
C SER A 123 -13.59 -9.14 19.93
N GLY A 124 -13.36 -9.88 18.85
CA GLY A 124 -13.79 -11.27 18.73
C GLY A 124 -12.63 -12.26 18.83
N GLU A 125 -11.38 -11.79 18.83
CA GLU A 125 -10.19 -12.64 18.91
C GLU A 125 -9.59 -12.72 20.33
N GLU A 126 -9.67 -11.64 21.10
CA GLU A 126 -9.02 -11.53 22.41
C GLU A 126 -10.02 -11.24 23.53
N ALA A 127 -9.75 -11.82 24.70
CA ALA A 127 -10.52 -11.51 25.91
C ALA A 127 -10.26 -10.06 26.37
N VAL A 128 -11.22 -9.50 27.10
CA VAL A 128 -11.15 -8.11 27.63
C VAL A 128 -9.85 -7.89 28.43
N GLU A 129 -9.45 -8.86 29.23
CA GLU A 129 -8.23 -8.82 30.06
C GLU A 129 -6.95 -8.75 29.21
N GLN A 130 -6.91 -9.46 28.09
CA GLN A 130 -5.76 -9.44 27.18
C GLN A 130 -5.63 -8.09 26.48
N VAL A 131 -6.75 -7.52 26.02
CA VAL A 131 -6.76 -6.18 25.42
C VAL A 131 -6.35 -5.13 26.46
N ARG A 132 -6.84 -5.23 27.71
CA ARG A 132 -6.41 -4.35 28.81
C ARG A 132 -4.91 -4.44 29.06
N LEU A 133 -4.33 -5.64 29.09
CA LEU A 133 -2.88 -5.82 29.28
C LEU A 133 -2.07 -5.12 28.18
N ARG A 134 -2.52 -5.18 26.93
CA ARG A 134 -1.91 -4.42 25.82
C ARG A 134 -2.09 -2.93 26.01
N ALA A 135 -3.29 -2.47 26.38
CA ALA A 135 -3.54 -1.06 26.67
C ALA A 135 -2.61 -0.54 27.77
N ARG A 136 -2.33 -1.34 28.80
CA ARG A 136 -1.32 -1.04 29.84
C ARG A 136 0.06 -0.80 29.26
N ARG A 137 0.56 -1.76 28.49
CA ARG A 137 1.87 -1.67 27.84
C ARG A 137 1.98 -0.45 26.93
N LEU A 138 0.90 -0.09 26.24
CA LEU A 138 0.83 1.05 25.34
C LEU A 138 0.60 2.40 26.07
N GLY A 139 0.41 2.40 27.39
CA GLY A 139 0.13 3.61 28.17
C GLY A 139 -1.27 4.20 27.95
N LEU A 140 -2.25 3.36 27.61
CA LEU A 140 -3.61 3.76 27.21
C LEU A 140 -4.67 3.53 28.29
N GLU A 141 -4.29 3.13 29.51
CA GLU A 141 -5.22 2.70 30.57
C GLU A 141 -6.23 3.76 31.00
N GLY A 142 -5.86 5.04 30.90
CA GLY A 142 -6.71 6.17 31.29
C GLY A 142 -7.72 6.58 30.23
N ALA A 143 -7.71 5.99 29.04
CA ALA A 143 -8.64 6.37 27.98
C ALA A 143 -10.06 5.87 28.27
N PRO A 144 -11.10 6.71 28.15
CA PRO A 144 -12.50 6.34 28.43
C PRO A 144 -13.12 5.53 27.26
N LEU A 145 -12.42 4.48 26.81
CA LEU A 145 -12.83 3.56 25.75
C LEU A 145 -13.73 2.46 26.33
N ALA A 146 -14.90 2.23 25.72
CA ALA A 146 -15.71 1.06 26.05
C ALA A 146 -15.21 -0.16 25.28
N LEU A 147 -14.91 -1.23 26.00
CA LEU A 147 -14.33 -2.46 25.47
C LEU A 147 -15.28 -3.63 25.74
N ALA A 148 -15.53 -4.44 24.71
CA ALA A 148 -16.30 -5.68 24.81
C ALA A 148 -15.58 -6.82 24.08
N ALA A 149 -15.79 -8.05 24.55
CA ALA A 149 -15.42 -9.27 23.85
C ALA A 149 -16.69 -10.01 23.44
N ALA A 150 -16.98 -10.08 22.15
CA ALA A 150 -18.20 -10.68 21.62
C ALA A 150 -18.03 -11.11 20.15
N THR A 151 -18.73 -12.16 19.75
CA THR A 151 -18.68 -12.72 18.38
C THR A 151 -20.06 -12.80 17.72
N ALA A 152 -21.14 -12.88 18.51
CA ALA A 152 -22.51 -12.93 17.99
C ALA A 152 -22.94 -11.54 17.51
N LEU A 153 -23.12 -11.38 16.19
CA LEU A 153 -23.42 -10.07 15.62
C LEU A 153 -24.78 -9.52 16.06
N ARG A 154 -25.76 -10.39 16.34
CA ARG A 154 -27.07 -9.97 16.84
C ARG A 154 -26.94 -9.20 18.17
N ASP A 155 -26.12 -9.70 19.08
CA ASP A 155 -25.91 -9.08 20.39
C ASP A 155 -25.11 -7.78 20.27
N ILE A 156 -24.10 -7.78 19.39
CA ILE A 156 -23.30 -6.59 19.09
C ILE A 156 -24.21 -5.49 18.51
N ALA A 157 -25.01 -5.81 17.49
CA ALA A 157 -25.92 -4.85 16.86
C ALA A 157 -26.94 -4.29 17.87
N ALA A 158 -27.58 -5.14 18.67
CA ALA A 158 -28.52 -4.71 19.70
C ALA A 158 -27.86 -3.81 20.77
N SER A 159 -26.58 -4.02 21.07
CA SER A 159 -25.81 -3.18 21.99
C SER A 159 -25.46 -1.83 21.37
N LEU A 160 -24.97 -1.82 20.13
CA LEU A 160 -24.68 -0.60 19.37
C LEU A 160 -25.92 0.27 19.16
N GLU A 161 -27.09 -0.35 19.02
CA GLU A 161 -28.35 0.37 18.92
C GLU A 161 -28.72 1.20 20.18
N ARG A 162 -28.11 0.90 21.33
CA ARG A 162 -28.31 1.63 22.58
C ARG A 162 -27.28 2.74 22.81
N GLU A 163 -26.37 2.94 21.87
CA GLU A 163 -25.26 3.90 21.95
C GLU A 163 -25.43 4.98 20.85
N PRO A 164 -26.41 5.90 20.98
CA PRO A 164 -26.73 6.89 19.95
C PRO A 164 -25.65 7.95 19.74
N ASP A 165 -24.74 8.12 20.70
CA ASP A 165 -23.64 9.08 20.71
C ASP A 165 -22.30 8.48 20.23
N ALA A 166 -22.28 7.19 19.85
CA ALA A 166 -21.10 6.52 19.34
C ALA A 166 -20.50 7.28 18.15
N ALA A 167 -19.24 7.68 18.26
CA ALA A 167 -18.50 8.33 17.19
C ALA A 167 -17.72 7.31 16.34
N LEU A 168 -17.16 6.30 16.99
CA LEU A 168 -16.33 5.26 16.37
C LEU A 168 -16.63 3.89 16.98
N VAL A 169 -16.80 2.89 16.11
CA VAL A 169 -16.91 1.48 16.46
C VAL A 169 -15.81 0.71 15.75
N VAL A 170 -15.01 -0.04 16.51
CA VAL A 170 -13.95 -0.92 15.99
C VAL A 170 -14.35 -2.38 16.20
N ILE A 171 -14.27 -3.18 15.14
CA ILE A 171 -14.53 -4.63 15.15
C ILE A 171 -13.24 -5.37 14.83
N ASP A 172 -12.67 -6.04 15.82
CA ASP A 172 -11.37 -6.73 15.76
C ASP A 172 -11.49 -8.23 16.12
N SER A 173 -11.77 -9.14 15.17
CA SER A 173 -11.83 -8.95 13.72
C SER A 173 -13.17 -9.40 13.13
N ILE A 174 -13.44 -9.05 11.87
CA ILE A 174 -14.69 -9.42 11.20
C ILE A 174 -14.79 -10.93 10.96
N GLN A 175 -13.66 -11.64 10.88
CA GLN A 175 -13.62 -13.09 10.64
C GLN A 175 -14.24 -13.90 11.78
N THR A 176 -14.21 -13.40 13.01
CA THR A 176 -14.76 -14.10 14.18
C THR A 176 -16.25 -13.84 14.38
N MET A 177 -16.83 -12.92 13.61
CA MET A 177 -18.23 -12.53 13.76
C MET A 177 -19.15 -13.53 13.05
N TRP A 178 -20.32 -13.75 13.62
CA TRP A 178 -21.28 -14.69 13.07
C TRP A 178 -22.74 -14.27 13.29
N LEU A 179 -23.59 -14.75 12.39
CA LEU A 179 -25.05 -14.59 12.39
C LEU A 179 -25.72 -15.96 12.43
N ASP A 180 -26.59 -16.18 13.43
CA ASP A 180 -27.39 -17.42 13.55
C ASP A 180 -28.27 -17.71 12.33
N ALA A 181 -28.70 -16.65 11.62
CA ALA A 181 -29.62 -16.75 10.49
C ALA A 181 -28.99 -17.37 9.23
N LEU A 182 -27.67 -17.60 9.24
CA LEU A 182 -26.93 -18.15 8.11
C LEU A 182 -26.38 -19.52 8.48
N ASP A 183 -26.75 -20.53 7.69
CA ASP A 183 -26.28 -21.90 7.82
C ASP A 183 -24.87 -22.04 7.20
N SER A 184 -23.90 -21.33 7.78
CA SER A 184 -22.49 -21.33 7.37
C SER A 184 -21.60 -21.03 8.57
N ALA A 185 -20.44 -21.65 8.64
CA ALA A 185 -19.52 -21.50 9.77
C ALA A 185 -18.93 -20.08 9.82
N PRO A 186 -18.64 -19.54 11.03
CA PRO A 186 -17.91 -18.28 11.19
C PRO A 186 -16.60 -18.26 10.40
N GLY A 187 -16.23 -17.11 9.84
CA GLY A 187 -15.02 -16.93 9.04
C GLY A 187 -15.13 -17.34 7.55
N THR A 188 -16.23 -17.99 7.15
CA THR A 188 -16.56 -18.20 5.73
C THR A 188 -16.88 -16.89 5.02
N VAL A 189 -16.75 -16.86 3.68
CA VAL A 189 -17.05 -15.67 2.88
C VAL A 189 -18.50 -15.21 3.07
N ALA A 190 -19.44 -16.14 3.14
CA ALA A 190 -20.86 -15.83 3.37
C ALA A 190 -21.09 -15.13 4.72
N GLN A 191 -20.60 -15.69 5.83
CA GLN A 191 -20.70 -15.07 7.16
C GLN A 191 -20.05 -13.67 7.18
N VAL A 192 -18.82 -13.55 6.68
CA VAL A 192 -18.07 -12.29 6.72
C VAL A 192 -18.77 -11.19 5.91
N ARG A 193 -19.25 -11.50 4.69
CA ARG A 193 -19.99 -10.53 3.86
C ARG A 193 -21.29 -10.09 4.52
N ALA A 194 -22.07 -11.03 5.04
CA ALA A 194 -23.34 -10.71 5.68
C ALA A 194 -23.15 -9.89 6.95
N CYS A 195 -22.18 -10.26 7.78
CA CYS A 195 -21.86 -9.52 8.99
C CYS A 195 -21.40 -8.09 8.69
N ALA A 196 -20.51 -7.93 7.70
CA ALA A 196 -20.05 -6.62 7.27
C ALA A 196 -21.19 -5.78 6.68
N ALA A 197 -22.06 -6.36 5.86
CA ALA A 197 -23.20 -5.65 5.28
C ALA A 197 -24.11 -5.05 6.38
N GLU A 198 -24.42 -5.85 7.41
CA GLU A 198 -25.29 -5.42 8.49
C GLU A 198 -24.64 -4.34 9.37
N LEU A 199 -23.36 -4.50 9.71
CA LEU A 199 -22.60 -3.48 10.44
C LEU A 199 -22.48 -2.17 9.67
N ILE A 200 -22.21 -2.22 8.36
CA ILE A 200 -22.12 -1.03 7.50
C ILE A 200 -23.48 -0.33 7.43
N ARG A 201 -24.57 -1.09 7.29
CA ARG A 201 -25.94 -0.55 7.31
C ARG A 201 -26.22 0.15 8.63
N LEU A 202 -25.85 -0.48 9.75
CA LEU A 202 -26.03 0.08 11.08
C LEU A 202 -25.22 1.38 11.26
N ALA A 203 -23.95 1.39 10.84
CA ALA A 203 -23.09 2.57 10.88
C ALA A 203 -23.68 3.75 10.10
N LYS A 204 -24.19 3.49 8.88
CA LYS A 204 -24.83 4.51 8.04
C LYS A 204 -26.15 5.01 8.62
N THR A 205 -26.93 4.13 9.27
CA THR A 205 -28.22 4.49 9.87
C THR A 205 -28.04 5.26 11.18
N ARG A 206 -27.02 4.92 11.98
CA ARG A 206 -26.76 5.53 13.29
C ARG A 206 -25.77 6.69 13.25
N GLY A 207 -25.02 6.85 12.17
CA GLY A 207 -24.11 7.98 11.98
C GLY A 207 -22.69 7.78 12.52
N PHE A 208 -22.37 6.64 13.13
CA PHE A 208 -21.02 6.37 13.63
C PHE A 208 -20.05 5.92 12.52
N ALA A 209 -18.76 6.13 12.72
CA ALA A 209 -17.74 5.54 11.86
C ALA A 209 -17.43 4.10 12.28
N LEU A 210 -17.32 3.21 11.30
CA LEU A 210 -17.03 1.79 11.51
C LEU A 210 -15.63 1.45 10.99
N VAL A 211 -14.82 0.80 11.82
CA VAL A 211 -13.56 0.20 11.40
C VAL A 211 -13.65 -1.32 11.56
N LEU A 212 -13.42 -2.03 10.45
CA LEU A 212 -13.39 -3.49 10.39
C LEU A 212 -11.94 -3.95 10.25
N VAL A 213 -11.50 -4.87 11.10
CA VAL A 213 -10.19 -5.54 10.94
C VAL A 213 -10.37 -6.80 10.11
N GLY A 214 -9.53 -6.96 9.10
CA GLY A 214 -9.47 -8.17 8.27
C GLY A 214 -8.05 -8.76 8.21
N HIS A 215 -7.92 -10.04 8.55
CA HIS A 215 -6.69 -10.80 8.40
C HIS A 215 -6.44 -11.25 6.95
N VAL A 216 -5.26 -10.94 6.41
CA VAL A 216 -4.80 -11.58 5.16
C VAL A 216 -4.42 -13.02 5.46
N THR A 217 -5.11 -13.96 4.83
CA THR A 217 -4.90 -15.40 5.01
C THR A 217 -4.15 -15.93 3.80
N LYS A 218 -2.99 -16.56 4.03
CA LYS A 218 -2.19 -17.20 2.97
C LYS A 218 -2.75 -18.58 2.59
N GLU A 219 -3.59 -19.17 3.44
CA GLU A 219 -4.02 -20.57 3.37
C GLU A 219 -5.47 -20.79 2.88
N GLY A 220 -6.19 -19.74 2.47
CA GLY A 220 -7.49 -19.87 1.79
C GLY A 220 -8.65 -20.44 2.63
N THR A 221 -8.43 -20.79 3.89
CA THR A 221 -9.43 -21.33 4.84
C THR A 221 -10.34 -20.26 5.47
N LEU A 222 -9.91 -19.00 5.45
CA LEU A 222 -10.62 -17.86 6.02
C LEU A 222 -10.77 -16.77 4.95
N ALA A 223 -11.93 -16.11 4.93
CA ALA A 223 -12.21 -15.02 4.01
C ALA A 223 -11.16 -13.89 4.16
N GLY A 224 -10.42 -13.65 3.09
CA GLY A 224 -9.43 -12.57 3.04
C GLY A 224 -10.10 -11.19 2.97
N PRO A 225 -9.40 -10.11 3.34
CA PRO A 225 -9.93 -8.75 3.35
C PRO A 225 -10.45 -8.30 1.97
N ARG A 226 -9.89 -8.86 0.88
CA ARG A 226 -10.34 -8.65 -0.51
C ARG A 226 -11.83 -8.88 -0.72
N VAL A 227 -12.44 -9.75 0.08
CA VAL A 227 -13.87 -10.06 0.03
C VAL A 227 -14.74 -8.84 0.35
N LEU A 228 -14.25 -7.92 1.18
CA LEU A 228 -14.99 -6.76 1.68
C LEU A 228 -14.60 -5.43 0.99
N GLU A 229 -13.53 -5.40 0.21
CA GLU A 229 -12.98 -4.18 -0.40
C GLU A 229 -14.01 -3.36 -1.18
N HIS A 230 -14.92 -4.03 -1.90
CA HIS A 230 -15.95 -3.36 -2.68
C HIS A 230 -17.08 -2.79 -1.83
N MET A 231 -17.32 -3.35 -0.63
CA MET A 231 -18.43 -3.01 0.27
C MET A 231 -18.15 -1.78 1.13
N VAL A 232 -16.89 -1.60 1.53
CA VAL A 232 -16.46 -0.50 2.41
C VAL A 232 -16.18 0.79 1.66
N ASP A 233 -16.13 1.91 2.37
CA ASP A 233 -15.85 3.23 1.78
C ASP A 233 -14.35 3.52 1.65
N ALA A 234 -13.52 2.96 2.53
CA ALA A 234 -12.06 2.96 2.41
C ALA A 234 -11.44 1.60 2.80
N THR A 235 -10.32 1.26 2.18
CA THR A 235 -9.52 0.06 2.45
C THR A 235 -8.07 0.47 2.67
N LEU A 236 -7.54 0.13 3.84
CA LEU A 236 -6.15 0.32 4.23
C LEU A 236 -5.47 -1.05 4.35
N TYR A 237 -4.26 -1.17 3.81
CA TYR A 237 -3.42 -2.35 3.98
C TYR A 237 -2.20 -2.02 4.83
N PHE A 238 -1.99 -2.82 5.87
CA PHE A 238 -0.79 -2.73 6.69
C PHE A 238 0.21 -3.78 6.22
N GLU A 239 1.31 -3.29 5.68
CA GLU A 239 2.36 -4.04 5.01
C GLU A 239 3.68 -3.93 5.79
N GLY A 240 4.52 -4.94 5.69
CA GLY A 240 5.85 -4.94 6.29
C GLY A 240 6.37 -6.36 6.48
N ASP A 241 7.63 -6.58 6.14
CA ASP A 241 8.28 -7.86 6.42
C ASP A 241 8.70 -7.93 7.89
N ARG A 242 8.75 -9.14 8.45
CA ARG A 242 9.24 -9.39 9.81
C ARG A 242 10.69 -8.95 9.99
N GLY A 243 11.49 -8.98 8.93
CA GLY A 243 12.89 -8.56 8.93
C GLY A 243 13.11 -7.05 8.79
N HIS A 244 12.10 -6.28 8.37
CA HIS A 244 12.21 -4.83 8.28
C HIS A 244 11.69 -4.16 9.56
N GLN A 245 12.36 -3.10 10.00
CA GLN A 245 12.00 -2.32 11.18
C GLN A 245 10.65 -1.59 11.01
N PHE A 246 10.25 -1.34 9.76
CA PHE A 246 9.11 -0.49 9.42
C PHE A 246 7.85 -1.26 9.06
N ARG A 247 6.72 -0.58 9.23
CA ARG A 247 5.38 -1.01 8.87
C ARG A 247 4.74 0.11 8.07
N ILE A 248 4.23 -0.20 6.89
CA ILE A 248 3.66 0.76 5.94
C ILE A 248 2.16 0.55 5.90
N LEU A 249 1.39 1.58 6.23
CA LEU A 249 -0.07 1.59 6.07
C LEU A 249 -0.40 2.29 4.75
N ARG A 250 -1.05 1.60 3.82
CA ARG A 250 -1.35 2.12 2.48
C ARG A 250 -2.85 2.17 2.24
N ALA A 251 -3.36 3.29 1.73
CA ALA A 251 -4.74 3.38 1.24
C ALA A 251 -4.84 2.79 -0.18
N VAL A 252 -5.52 1.65 -0.34
CA VAL A 252 -5.77 1.05 -1.67
C VAL A 252 -7.09 1.54 -2.25
N LYS A 253 -8.05 1.86 -1.39
CA LYS A 253 -9.34 2.47 -1.75
C LYS A 253 -9.65 3.56 -0.74
N ASN A 254 -10.01 4.75 -1.21
CA ASN A 254 -10.48 5.80 -0.32
C ASN A 254 -11.50 6.69 -1.04
N ARG A 255 -12.77 6.62 -0.64
CA ARG A 255 -13.82 7.50 -1.19
C ARG A 255 -13.72 8.95 -0.69
N TYR A 256 -12.95 9.16 0.38
CA TYR A 256 -12.84 10.45 1.05
C TYR A 256 -11.42 11.02 0.98
N GLY A 257 -10.52 10.45 0.18
CA GLY A 257 -9.12 10.89 0.14
C GLY A 257 -8.40 10.30 -1.07
N ALA A 258 -7.12 10.60 -1.20
CA ALA A 258 -6.30 10.00 -2.24
C ALA A 258 -6.10 8.50 -1.98
N THR A 259 -6.04 7.73 -3.05
CA THR A 259 -5.48 6.38 -3.02
C THR A 259 -3.95 6.47 -3.04
N ASP A 260 -3.30 5.37 -2.68
CA ASP A 260 -1.85 5.18 -2.67
C ASP A 260 -1.08 6.03 -1.64
N GLU A 261 -1.79 6.82 -0.83
CA GLU A 261 -1.23 7.46 0.37
C GLU A 261 -0.64 6.42 1.32
N ILE A 262 0.51 6.75 1.90
CA ILE A 262 1.21 5.91 2.86
C ILE A 262 1.43 6.60 4.20
N GLY A 263 1.24 5.84 5.26
CA GLY A 263 1.65 6.14 6.62
C GLY A 263 2.79 5.20 7.02
N VAL A 264 3.90 5.75 7.50
CA VAL A 264 5.06 4.93 7.89
C VAL A 264 5.17 4.87 9.40
N PHE A 265 5.33 3.65 9.92
CA PHE A 265 5.39 3.38 11.35
C PHE A 265 6.56 2.47 11.69
N GLU A 266 7.03 2.57 12.92
CA GLU A 266 7.99 1.66 13.53
C GLU A 266 7.33 0.95 14.72
N MET A 267 7.55 -0.37 14.83
CA MET A 267 7.08 -1.13 15.99
C MET A 267 8.11 -1.02 17.12
N THR A 268 7.71 -0.39 18.22
CA THR A 268 8.53 -0.21 19.43
C THR A 268 7.90 -0.95 20.61
N ASP A 269 8.59 -0.95 21.75
CA ASP A 269 8.07 -1.41 23.04
C ASP A 269 6.79 -0.66 23.47
N ARG A 270 6.67 0.62 23.09
CA ARG A 270 5.51 1.48 23.32
C ARG A 270 4.41 1.34 22.27
N GLY A 271 4.52 0.39 21.34
CA GLY A 271 3.61 0.20 20.22
C GLY A 271 4.08 0.85 18.94
N LEU A 272 3.15 1.23 18.07
CA LEU A 272 3.48 1.82 16.78
C LEU A 272 3.73 3.32 16.92
N VAL A 273 4.93 3.73 16.48
CA VAL A 273 5.38 5.12 16.48
C VAL A 273 5.45 5.63 15.04
N GLU A 274 5.00 6.86 14.83
CA GLU A 274 4.92 7.48 13.51
C GLU A 274 6.29 7.92 13.02
N VAL A 275 6.60 7.64 11.76
CA VAL A 275 7.81 8.08 11.08
C VAL A 275 7.48 9.27 10.19
N ALA A 276 7.74 10.48 10.70
CA ALA A 276 7.46 11.72 9.98
C ALA A 276 8.31 11.88 8.71
N ASN A 277 9.55 11.39 8.73
CA ASN A 277 10.51 11.49 7.62
C ASN A 277 11.05 10.10 7.23
N PRO A 278 10.32 9.34 6.41
CA PRO A 278 10.70 7.98 6.03
C PRO A 278 11.92 7.98 5.11
N SER A 279 12.07 9.00 4.27
CA SER A 279 13.21 9.18 3.38
C SER A 279 14.54 9.24 4.14
N ALA A 280 14.57 9.94 5.29
CA ALA A 280 15.77 9.98 6.13
C ALA A 280 16.14 8.59 6.68
N LEU A 281 15.14 7.75 6.98
CA LEU A 281 15.37 6.39 7.47
C LEU A 281 15.79 5.44 6.35
N PHE A 282 15.16 5.51 5.18
CA PHE A 282 15.53 4.68 4.02
C PHE A 282 16.94 4.97 3.51
N LEU A 283 17.50 6.14 3.83
CA LEU A 283 18.85 6.54 3.48
C LEU A 283 19.84 6.41 4.66
N ALA A 284 19.39 6.04 5.86
CA ALA A 284 20.22 6.05 7.07
C ALA A 284 21.38 5.03 7.04
N GLU A 285 21.17 3.87 6.40
CA GLU A 285 22.19 2.81 6.32
C GLU A 285 23.18 3.01 5.16
N ARG A 286 23.02 4.08 4.38
CA ARG A 286 23.81 4.32 3.21
C ARG A 286 25.26 4.61 3.57
N ARG A 287 26.14 3.67 3.21
CA ARG A 287 27.58 3.90 3.21
C ARG A 287 27.90 4.67 1.93
N GLY A 288 28.27 5.94 2.03
CA GLY A 288 28.51 6.79 0.87
C GLY A 288 29.50 6.18 -0.13
N ASN A 289 29.32 6.51 -1.41
CA ASN A 289 30.19 6.13 -2.55
C ASN A 289 30.38 4.61 -2.77
N VAL A 290 29.30 3.84 -2.79
CA VAL A 290 29.32 2.42 -3.18
C VAL A 290 28.86 2.27 -4.63
N SER A 291 29.54 1.41 -5.39
CA SER A 291 29.16 1.02 -6.74
C SER A 291 27.83 0.25 -6.73
N GLY A 292 26.97 0.52 -7.70
CA GLY A 292 25.67 -0.13 -7.79
C GLY A 292 24.59 0.48 -6.92
N SER A 293 24.78 1.69 -6.39
CA SER A 293 23.77 2.40 -5.58
C SER A 293 23.35 3.68 -6.29
N ALA A 294 22.05 4.00 -6.28
CA ALA A 294 21.51 5.28 -6.73
C ALA A 294 20.29 5.69 -5.88
N VAL A 295 20.06 6.98 -5.67
CA VAL A 295 18.88 7.44 -4.90
C VAL A 295 17.75 7.79 -5.86
N PHE A 296 16.64 7.07 -5.75
CA PHE A 296 15.42 7.37 -6.47
C PHE A 296 14.58 8.38 -5.68
N ALA A 297 14.13 9.45 -6.36
CA ALA A 297 13.10 10.34 -5.83
C ALA A 297 11.73 9.93 -6.37
N GLY A 298 10.98 9.17 -5.56
CA GLY A 298 9.67 8.60 -5.88
C GLY A 298 8.48 9.41 -5.38
N ILE A 299 7.28 9.04 -5.87
CA ILE A 299 6.00 9.51 -5.33
C ILE A 299 5.13 8.30 -4.99
N GLU A 300 4.78 8.17 -3.72
CA GLU A 300 3.85 7.17 -3.20
C GLU A 300 2.53 7.86 -2.83
N GLY A 301 1.50 7.70 -3.67
CA GLY A 301 0.27 8.49 -3.58
C GLY A 301 0.55 9.95 -3.91
N THR A 302 0.42 10.84 -2.93
CA THR A 302 0.89 12.24 -3.07
C THR A 302 2.19 12.52 -2.32
N ARG A 303 2.73 11.53 -1.59
CA ARG A 303 3.89 11.71 -0.74
C ARG A 303 5.20 11.49 -1.53
N PRO A 304 6.11 12.49 -1.58
CA PRO A 304 7.45 12.26 -2.08
C PRO A 304 8.25 11.42 -1.09
N VAL A 305 8.96 10.42 -1.61
CA VAL A 305 9.80 9.52 -0.82
C VAL A 305 11.13 9.32 -1.55
N LEU A 306 12.25 9.44 -0.83
CA LEU A 306 13.55 9.06 -1.35
C LEU A 306 13.93 7.67 -0.87
N VAL A 307 14.38 6.84 -1.80
CA VAL A 307 14.77 5.45 -1.53
C VAL A 307 16.00 5.07 -2.32
N GLU A 308 16.86 4.28 -1.70
CA GLU A 308 18.05 3.75 -2.36
C GLU A 308 17.69 2.56 -3.25
N VAL A 309 18.13 2.63 -4.50
CA VAL A 309 18.11 1.53 -5.47
C VAL A 309 19.49 0.90 -5.49
N GLN A 310 19.54 -0.41 -5.26
CA GLN A 310 20.77 -1.20 -5.23
C GLN A 310 20.78 -2.20 -6.38
N ALA A 311 21.89 -2.26 -7.10
CA ALA A 311 22.14 -3.16 -8.19
C ALA A 311 23.49 -3.87 -7.97
N LEU A 312 23.50 -5.18 -8.16
CA LEU A 312 24.71 -6.00 -8.15
C LEU A 312 24.74 -6.81 -9.44
N LEU A 313 25.90 -6.76 -10.10
CA LEU A 313 26.19 -7.56 -11.29
C LEU A 313 27.25 -8.59 -10.92
N ALA A 314 27.01 -9.85 -11.30
CA ALA A 314 27.96 -10.93 -11.13
C ALA A 314 28.13 -11.70 -12.45
N PRO A 315 29.34 -12.14 -12.82
CA PRO A 315 29.53 -12.99 -13.99
C PRO A 315 28.68 -14.26 -13.88
N SER A 316 27.92 -14.60 -14.93
CA SER A 316 27.10 -15.81 -14.91
C SER A 316 27.96 -17.07 -15.07
N ALA A 317 27.73 -18.09 -14.24
CA ALA A 317 28.51 -19.34 -14.22
C ALA A 317 28.09 -20.36 -15.30
N GLY A 318 27.46 -19.89 -16.38
CA GLY A 318 26.93 -20.69 -17.48
C GLY A 318 25.41 -20.92 -17.41
N GLY A 319 24.73 -20.84 -18.56
CA GLY A 319 23.26 -20.92 -18.67
C GLY A 319 22.62 -19.55 -18.94
N SER A 320 21.29 -19.45 -18.77
CA SER A 320 20.60 -18.16 -18.88
C SER A 320 20.89 -17.32 -17.62
N PRO A 321 21.39 -16.08 -17.75
CA PRO A 321 21.71 -15.24 -16.60
C PRO A 321 20.51 -15.02 -15.68
N ARG A 322 20.77 -15.04 -14.38
CA ARG A 322 19.75 -14.83 -13.35
C ARG A 322 19.38 -13.35 -13.26
N ARG A 323 18.08 -13.06 -13.19
CA ARG A 323 17.56 -11.71 -12.96
C ARG A 323 16.65 -11.76 -11.74
N SER A 324 17.13 -11.23 -10.62
CA SER A 324 16.42 -11.23 -9.33
C SER A 324 16.09 -9.81 -8.94
N VAL A 325 14.83 -9.56 -8.56
CA VAL A 325 14.33 -8.23 -8.20
C VAL A 325 13.56 -8.31 -6.89
N VAL A 326 13.87 -7.40 -5.98
CA VAL A 326 13.15 -7.19 -4.72
C VAL A 326 12.69 -5.74 -4.67
N GLY A 327 11.38 -5.53 -4.52
CA GLY A 327 10.79 -4.18 -4.38
C GLY A 327 10.51 -3.45 -5.71
N TRP A 328 10.71 -4.08 -6.86
CA TRP A 328 10.41 -3.50 -8.19
C TRP A 328 9.91 -4.53 -9.20
N ASP A 329 9.61 -4.11 -10.43
CA ASP A 329 9.08 -5.00 -11.48
C ASP A 329 10.19 -5.68 -12.31
N ALA A 330 10.09 -7.01 -12.44
CA ALA A 330 11.05 -7.82 -13.19
C ALA A 330 10.95 -7.62 -14.72
N GLY A 331 9.76 -7.29 -15.23
CA GLY A 331 9.55 -6.97 -16.64
C GLY A 331 10.25 -5.69 -17.05
N ARG A 332 10.11 -4.63 -16.24
CA ARG A 332 10.78 -3.34 -16.42
C ARG A 332 12.29 -3.44 -16.29
N LEU A 333 12.82 -4.26 -15.37
CA LEU A 333 14.26 -4.56 -15.35
C LEU A 333 14.72 -5.18 -16.67
N SER A 334 14.00 -6.17 -17.19
CA SER A 334 14.38 -6.85 -18.44
C SER A 334 14.39 -5.88 -19.62
N MET A 335 13.40 -4.98 -19.68
CA MET A 335 13.35 -3.90 -20.67
C MET A 335 14.54 -2.95 -20.55
N LEU A 336 14.84 -2.46 -19.34
CA LEU A 336 15.95 -1.53 -19.12
C LEU A 336 17.31 -2.13 -19.49
N LEU A 337 17.55 -3.40 -19.16
CA LEU A 337 18.78 -4.09 -19.55
C LEU A 337 18.95 -4.09 -21.07
N ALA A 338 17.88 -4.39 -21.82
CA ALA A 338 17.91 -4.40 -23.28
C ALA A 338 18.19 -2.99 -23.87
N VAL A 339 17.63 -1.93 -23.27
CA VAL A 339 17.87 -0.54 -23.69
C VAL A 339 19.31 -0.12 -23.38
N LEU A 340 19.82 -0.40 -22.18
CA LEU A 340 21.20 -0.08 -21.79
C LEU A 340 22.22 -0.79 -22.69
N GLU A 341 21.97 -2.04 -23.05
CA GLU A 341 22.84 -2.81 -23.95
C GLU A 341 22.77 -2.30 -25.40
N SER A 342 21.55 -2.16 -25.94
CA SER A 342 21.36 -1.82 -27.36
C SER A 342 21.60 -0.35 -27.70
N ARG A 343 21.42 0.56 -26.74
CA ARG A 343 21.48 2.02 -26.97
C ARG A 343 22.65 2.70 -26.27
N CYS A 344 23.14 2.13 -25.16
CA CYS A 344 24.23 2.74 -24.38
C CYS A 344 25.53 1.94 -24.45
N GLY A 345 25.53 0.75 -25.10
CA GLY A 345 26.73 -0.06 -25.30
C GLY A 345 27.26 -0.74 -24.04
N LEU A 346 26.43 -0.89 -22.99
CA LEU A 346 26.82 -1.62 -21.78
C LEU A 346 26.64 -3.13 -21.98
N SER A 347 27.72 -3.90 -21.77
CA SER A 347 27.66 -5.36 -21.84
C SER A 347 27.07 -5.95 -20.55
N LEU A 348 25.74 -6.15 -20.54
CA LEU A 348 24.99 -6.65 -19.39
C LEU A 348 24.42 -8.06 -19.61
N GLY A 349 24.29 -8.50 -20.86
CA GLY A 349 23.63 -9.76 -21.20
C GLY A 349 24.28 -11.03 -20.67
N ALA A 350 25.55 -10.99 -20.27
CA ALA A 350 26.29 -12.14 -19.71
C ALA A 350 26.35 -12.17 -18.17
N ASN A 351 25.77 -11.16 -17.49
CA ASN A 351 25.83 -11.04 -16.04
C ASN A 351 24.51 -11.44 -15.39
N ASP A 352 24.61 -12.10 -14.25
CA ASP A 352 23.52 -12.19 -13.30
C ASP A 352 23.27 -10.79 -12.70
N VAL A 353 22.00 -10.41 -12.62
CA VAL A 353 21.55 -9.09 -12.14
C VAL A 353 20.69 -9.28 -10.90
N TYR A 354 21.10 -8.65 -9.80
CA TYR A 354 20.34 -8.57 -8.57
C TYR A 354 19.98 -7.12 -8.30
N LEU A 355 18.68 -6.81 -8.22
CA LEU A 355 18.17 -5.49 -7.94
C LEU A 355 17.38 -5.51 -6.63
N ASN A 356 17.62 -4.53 -5.76
CA ASN A 356 16.94 -4.39 -4.48
C ASN A 356 16.56 -2.91 -4.25
N ILE A 357 15.32 -2.68 -3.84
CA ILE A 357 14.90 -1.39 -3.29
C ILE A 357 15.12 -1.44 -1.78
N ALA A 358 15.99 -0.56 -1.28
CA ALA A 358 16.28 -0.49 0.15
C ALA A 358 15.05 -0.09 0.97
N GLY A 359 15.04 -0.51 2.24
CA GLY A 359 13.93 -0.21 3.16
C GLY A 359 12.68 -1.09 2.99
N GLY A 360 12.70 -2.05 2.06
CA GLY A 360 11.59 -2.99 1.86
C GLY A 360 10.37 -2.39 1.15
N LEU A 361 10.51 -1.19 0.59
CA LEU A 361 9.45 -0.53 -0.17
C LEU A 361 9.26 -1.22 -1.53
N ARG A 362 7.99 -1.33 -1.96
CA ARG A 362 7.65 -1.77 -3.32
C ARG A 362 7.28 -0.57 -4.15
N ILE A 363 8.04 -0.34 -5.21
CA ILE A 363 7.85 0.79 -6.12
C ILE A 363 7.18 0.30 -7.39
N ALA A 364 6.09 0.95 -7.80
CA ALA A 364 5.37 0.66 -9.04
C ALA A 364 5.48 1.80 -10.07
N GLU A 365 6.33 2.79 -9.81
CA GLU A 365 6.37 4.03 -10.57
C GLU A 365 7.35 3.99 -11.77
N PRO A 366 6.94 4.43 -12.98
CA PRO A 366 7.83 4.54 -14.13
C PRO A 366 9.06 5.42 -13.91
N ALA A 367 8.95 6.46 -13.06
CA ALA A 367 10.06 7.36 -12.78
C ALA A 367 11.28 6.67 -12.16
N ALA A 368 11.13 5.46 -11.62
CA ALA A 368 12.23 4.67 -11.07
C ALA A 368 13.24 4.23 -12.14
N ASP A 369 12.86 4.25 -13.42
CA ASP A 369 13.72 3.76 -14.51
C ASP A 369 15.09 4.43 -14.53
N LEU A 370 15.12 5.76 -14.43
CA LEU A 370 16.38 6.50 -14.49
C LEU A 370 17.30 6.18 -13.29
N ALA A 371 16.73 6.00 -12.10
CA ALA A 371 17.48 5.64 -10.91
C ALA A 371 18.02 4.21 -10.99
N VAL A 372 17.21 3.26 -11.46
CA VAL A 372 17.63 1.88 -11.70
C VAL A 372 18.72 1.81 -12.76
N ALA A 373 18.57 2.57 -13.85
CA ALA A 373 19.59 2.62 -14.89
C ALA A 373 20.90 3.24 -14.38
N ALA A 374 20.84 4.27 -13.52
CA ALA A 374 22.03 4.82 -12.87
C ALA A 374 22.72 3.80 -11.96
N ALA A 375 21.95 3.03 -11.16
CA ALA A 375 22.49 1.96 -10.31
C ALA A 375 23.13 0.84 -11.15
N LEU A 376 22.49 0.41 -12.24
CA LEU A 376 23.03 -0.61 -13.15
C LEU A 376 24.30 -0.13 -13.87
N ALA A 377 24.32 1.10 -14.37
CA ALA A 377 25.51 1.68 -15.00
C ALA A 377 26.66 1.82 -13.99
N SER A 378 26.34 2.22 -12.76
CA SER A 378 27.27 2.28 -11.64
C SER A 378 27.90 0.90 -11.36
N ALA A 379 27.07 -0.14 -11.21
CA ALA A 379 27.52 -1.52 -10.98
C ALA A 379 28.36 -2.06 -12.15
N ALA A 380 27.96 -1.81 -13.39
CA ALA A 380 28.63 -2.30 -14.59
C ALA A 380 30.01 -1.69 -14.80
N THR A 381 30.19 -0.44 -14.36
CA THR A 381 31.44 0.31 -14.54
C THR A 381 32.32 0.34 -13.29
N ASP A 382 31.86 -0.30 -12.21
CA ASP A 382 32.46 -0.24 -10.87
C ASP A 382 32.75 1.20 -10.42
N ARG A 383 31.76 2.09 -10.63
CA ARG A 383 31.86 3.51 -10.31
C ARG A 383 30.65 3.96 -9.52
N PRO A 384 30.84 4.45 -8.29
CA PRO A 384 29.74 4.99 -7.50
C PRO A 384 29.03 6.15 -8.21
N THR A 385 27.71 6.21 -8.04
CA THR A 385 26.97 7.45 -8.30
C THR A 385 27.33 8.51 -7.26
N ASP A 386 27.01 9.77 -7.54
CA ASP A 386 27.19 10.84 -6.55
C ASP A 386 26.24 10.62 -5.37
N ALA A 387 26.80 10.69 -4.15
CA ALA A 387 26.05 10.53 -2.92
C ALA A 387 24.96 11.61 -2.77
N GLU A 388 25.19 12.81 -3.28
CA GLU A 388 24.28 13.94 -3.07
C GLU A 388 23.34 14.17 -4.26
N THR A 389 23.23 13.17 -5.15
CA THR A 389 22.38 13.23 -6.34
C THR A 389 21.18 12.28 -6.26
N VAL A 390 19.99 12.80 -6.54
CA VAL A 390 18.77 11.98 -6.76
C VAL A 390 18.47 11.81 -8.25
N TYR A 391 17.79 10.74 -8.60
CA TYR A 391 17.45 10.38 -9.98
C TYR A 391 15.95 10.11 -10.09
N PHE A 392 15.31 10.61 -11.16
CA PHE A 392 13.95 10.21 -11.52
C PHE A 392 13.68 10.49 -13.01
N GLY A 393 12.93 9.61 -13.67
CA GLY A 393 12.57 9.75 -15.08
C GLY A 393 12.14 8.40 -15.65
N GLU A 394 11.22 8.42 -16.62
CA GLU A 394 10.78 7.22 -17.32
C GLU A 394 11.69 6.98 -18.54
N VAL A 395 12.07 5.73 -18.80
CA VAL A 395 12.93 5.37 -19.94
C VAL A 395 12.09 4.67 -21.02
N GLY A 396 12.13 5.21 -22.23
CA GLY A 396 11.53 4.58 -23.41
C GLY A 396 12.45 3.56 -24.08
N LEU A 397 11.88 2.73 -24.96
CA LEU A 397 12.63 1.69 -25.69
C LEU A 397 13.67 2.25 -26.67
N SER A 398 13.51 3.50 -27.11
CA SER A 398 14.53 4.19 -27.91
C SER A 398 15.69 4.72 -27.08
N GLY A 399 15.60 4.68 -25.74
CA GLY A 399 16.57 5.25 -24.81
C GLY A 399 16.27 6.70 -24.42
N GLU A 400 15.16 7.28 -24.88
CA GLU A 400 14.75 8.62 -24.47
C GLU A 400 14.28 8.64 -23.01
N VAL A 401 14.59 9.73 -22.31
CA VAL A 401 14.15 9.95 -20.93
C VAL A 401 12.94 10.90 -20.94
N ARG A 402 11.81 10.39 -20.49
CA ARG A 402 10.48 11.04 -20.56
C ARG A 402 10.11 11.70 -19.24
N GLN A 403 9.30 12.75 -19.35
CA GLN A 403 8.81 13.51 -18.20
C GLN A 403 7.89 12.67 -17.31
N VAL A 404 7.94 12.97 -16.00
CA VAL A 404 7.15 12.29 -14.98
C VAL A 404 6.39 13.31 -14.13
N ALA A 405 5.31 12.86 -13.49
CA ALA A 405 4.47 13.70 -12.66
C ALA A 405 5.20 14.21 -11.39
N HIS A 406 4.68 15.29 -10.81
CA HIS A 406 5.08 15.82 -9.51
C HIS A 406 6.59 16.11 -9.34
N ALA A 407 7.27 16.53 -10.42
CA ALA A 407 8.70 16.84 -10.37
C ALA A 407 9.06 17.87 -9.27
N GLU A 408 8.25 18.91 -9.05
CA GLU A 408 8.50 19.87 -7.98
C GLU A 408 8.48 19.25 -6.58
N ALA A 409 7.54 18.33 -6.31
CA ALA A 409 7.41 17.68 -5.01
C ALA A 409 8.62 16.78 -4.73
N ARG A 410 9.08 16.03 -5.74
CA ARG A 410 10.30 15.21 -5.66
C ARG A 410 11.53 16.06 -5.31
N LEU A 411 11.69 17.18 -6.01
CA LEU A 411 12.85 18.06 -5.81
C LEU A 411 12.82 18.77 -4.45
N ARG A 412 11.65 19.20 -3.97
CA ARG A 412 11.52 19.79 -2.61
C ARG A 412 11.87 18.80 -1.51
N GLU A 413 11.48 17.54 -1.65
CA GLU A 413 11.85 16.49 -0.69
C GLU A 413 13.35 16.20 -0.72
N ALA A 414 13.95 16.13 -1.91
CA ALA A 414 15.40 16.03 -2.08
C ALA A 414 16.15 17.17 -1.37
N GLN A 415 15.72 18.41 -1.60
CA GLN A 415 16.30 19.59 -0.96
C GLN A 415 16.15 19.56 0.57
N LYS A 416 14.97 19.19 1.07
CA LYS A 416 14.68 19.07 2.51
C LYS A 416 15.60 18.07 3.21
N LEU A 417 16.06 17.04 2.50
CA LEU A 417 16.97 16.00 3.00
C LEU A 417 18.45 16.31 2.74
N GLY A 418 18.75 17.48 2.18
CA GLY A 418 20.12 17.95 1.97
C GLY A 418 20.80 17.42 0.71
N PHE A 419 20.06 16.89 -0.26
CA PHE A 419 20.65 16.55 -1.56
C PHE A 419 21.05 17.83 -2.31
N ALA A 420 22.23 17.80 -2.93
CA ALA A 420 22.81 18.94 -3.64
C ALA A 420 22.50 18.92 -5.14
N ALA A 421 22.07 17.78 -5.69
CA ALA A 421 21.78 17.65 -7.11
C ALA A 421 20.62 16.68 -7.43
N ALA A 422 20.05 16.84 -8.62
CA ALA A 422 19.04 15.95 -9.18
C ALA A 422 19.26 15.75 -10.68
N VAL A 423 19.18 14.50 -11.14
CA VAL A 423 19.15 14.12 -12.55
C VAL A 423 17.70 13.79 -12.93
N LEU A 424 17.20 14.49 -13.94
CA LEU A 424 15.78 14.49 -14.30
C LEU A 424 15.58 14.59 -15.83
N PRO A 425 14.38 14.30 -16.36
CA PRO A 425 14.11 14.34 -17.78
C PRO A 425 14.26 15.75 -18.36
N ARG A 426 14.78 15.84 -19.59
CA ARG A 426 14.87 17.11 -20.31
C ARG A 426 13.48 17.72 -20.54
N ARG A 427 13.37 19.04 -20.33
CA ARG A 427 12.09 19.73 -20.48
C ARG A 427 11.71 19.93 -21.95
N LEU A 428 10.49 19.55 -22.32
CA LEU A 428 9.89 19.94 -23.60
C LEU A 428 9.35 21.37 -23.48
N ALA A 429 9.69 22.24 -24.44
CA ALA A 429 9.39 23.67 -24.43
C ALA A 429 7.88 24.05 -24.48
N ARG A 430 6.97 23.07 -24.47
CA ARG A 430 5.51 23.27 -24.51
C ARG A 430 4.86 22.62 -23.28
N GLY A 431 4.62 23.40 -22.23
CA GLY A 431 3.52 23.12 -21.29
C GLY A 431 3.80 23.17 -19.79
N GLY A 432 5.05 23.24 -19.34
CA GLY A 432 5.37 23.29 -17.90
C GLY A 432 6.05 24.59 -17.51
N ARG A 433 5.53 25.30 -16.50
CA ARG A 433 6.31 26.33 -15.78
C ARG A 433 7.55 25.61 -15.22
N PRO A 434 8.76 26.19 -15.31
CA PRO A 434 9.91 25.60 -14.63
C PRO A 434 9.54 25.43 -13.15
N PRO A 435 9.90 24.30 -12.51
CA PRO A 435 9.97 24.24 -11.05
C PRO A 435 10.62 25.53 -10.59
N ALA A 436 9.99 26.24 -9.66
CA ALA A 436 10.63 27.42 -9.06
C ALA A 436 12.08 27.04 -8.76
N ALA A 437 13.05 27.85 -9.20
CA ALA A 437 14.45 27.57 -8.96
C ALA A 437 14.60 27.26 -7.46
N LEU A 438 14.86 25.99 -7.14
CA LEU A 438 14.99 25.59 -5.75
C LEU A 438 16.41 25.97 -5.38
N ASP A 439 16.54 27.06 -4.62
CA ASP A 439 17.82 27.59 -4.19
C ASP A 439 18.66 26.46 -3.53
N GLY A 440 19.83 26.18 -4.10
CA GLY A 440 20.76 25.17 -3.57
C GLY A 440 20.69 23.77 -4.20
N LEU A 441 19.79 23.49 -5.15
CA LEU A 441 19.72 22.19 -5.85
C LEU A 441 20.20 22.31 -7.30
N ARG A 442 21.29 21.62 -7.66
CA ARG A 442 21.78 21.55 -9.05
C ARG A 442 20.94 20.58 -9.89
N LEU A 443 20.38 21.06 -10.99
CA LEU A 443 19.53 20.27 -11.87
C LEU A 443 20.29 19.85 -13.13
N THR A 444 20.40 18.55 -13.37
CA THR A 444 20.98 17.96 -14.60
C THR A 444 19.87 17.36 -15.44
N GLU A 445 19.58 17.99 -16.58
CA GLU A 445 18.57 17.51 -17.53
C GLU A 445 19.17 16.44 -18.46
N THR A 446 18.55 15.26 -18.49
CA THR A 446 18.94 14.13 -19.34
C THR A 446 17.85 13.92 -20.40
N GLY A 447 18.22 13.99 -21.67
CA GLY A 447 17.30 13.72 -22.79
C GLY A 447 17.34 12.27 -23.24
N HIS A 448 18.50 11.63 -23.11
CA HIS A 448 18.71 10.26 -23.53
C HIS A 448 19.58 9.50 -22.50
N LEU A 449 19.35 8.20 -22.37
CA LEU A 449 20.03 7.36 -21.39
C LEU A 449 21.55 7.30 -21.60
N ALA A 450 22.00 7.46 -22.85
CA ALA A 450 23.42 7.58 -23.17
C ALA A 450 24.09 8.77 -22.45
N ASP A 451 23.38 9.88 -22.24
CA ASP A 451 23.92 11.05 -21.53
C ASP A 451 24.12 10.75 -20.04
N LEU A 452 23.28 9.88 -19.46
CA LEU A 452 23.46 9.37 -18.10
C LEU A 452 24.68 8.44 -18.00
N VAL A 453 24.90 7.60 -19.00
CA VAL A 453 25.96 6.57 -19.01
C VAL A 453 27.33 7.15 -19.38
N ALA A 454 27.41 8.19 -20.20
CA ALA A 454 28.67 8.75 -20.70
C ALA A 454 29.71 9.08 -19.60
N PRO A 455 29.35 9.69 -18.46
CA PRO A 455 30.28 9.92 -17.34
C PRO A 455 30.88 8.63 -16.75
N PHE A 456 30.13 7.52 -16.84
CA PHE A 456 30.57 6.19 -16.41
C PHE A 456 31.44 5.48 -17.47
N ALA A 457 31.42 5.92 -18.73
CA ALA A 457 32.23 5.33 -19.81
C ALA A 457 33.61 6.02 -19.98
N GLU A 458 33.68 7.35 -19.90
CA GLU A 458 34.89 8.13 -20.28
C GLU A 458 36.14 7.87 -19.42
N LYS A 459 36.00 7.53 -18.14
CA LYS A 459 37.17 7.18 -17.28
C LYS A 459 37.60 5.71 -17.38
N THR A 460 36.84 4.85 -18.08
CA THR A 460 37.16 3.40 -18.19
C THR A 460 38.27 3.19 -19.19
N VAL A 461 38.20 3.93 -20.31
CA VAL A 461 39.24 4.00 -21.35
C VAL A 461 40.58 4.45 -20.79
N ARG A 462 40.61 5.40 -19.84
CA ARG A 462 41.86 5.84 -19.18
C ARG A 462 42.47 4.76 -18.28
N ARG A 463 41.67 3.86 -17.69
CA ARG A 463 42.15 2.81 -16.76
C ARG A 463 42.64 1.58 -17.52
N GLU A 464 42.01 1.24 -18.65
CA GLU A 464 42.50 0.20 -19.57
C GLU A 464 43.78 0.66 -20.28
N GLY A 465 43.86 1.92 -20.71
CA GLY A 465 45.10 2.49 -21.26
C GLY A 465 46.25 2.53 -20.24
N ALA A 466 45.98 2.82 -18.96
CA ALA A 466 46.98 2.80 -17.90
C ALA A 466 47.39 1.39 -17.43
N ARG A 467 46.51 0.38 -17.57
CA ARG A 467 46.87 -1.04 -17.35
C ARG A 467 47.70 -1.59 -18.51
N ALA A 468 47.32 -1.29 -19.75
CA ALA A 468 48.07 -1.69 -20.94
C ALA A 468 49.49 -1.10 -20.96
N ALA A 469 49.65 0.16 -20.52
CA ALA A 469 50.96 0.83 -20.43
C ALA A 469 51.83 0.39 -19.23
N LYS A 470 51.31 -0.42 -18.31
CA LYS A 470 52.09 -1.06 -17.23
C LYS A 470 52.44 -2.52 -17.51
N SER A 471 51.86 -3.09 -18.56
CA SER A 471 52.10 -4.46 -19.04
C SER A 471 52.91 -4.51 -20.34
N ALA A 472 53.34 -3.35 -20.85
CA ALA A 472 54.36 -3.16 -21.87
C ALA A 472 55.56 -2.49 -21.21
#